data_AF-A0A953YFJ1-F1
#
_entry.id   AF-A0A953YFJ1-F1
#
_cell.length_a   1.000
_cell.length_b   1.000
_cell.length_c   1.000
_cell.angle_alpha   90.00
_cell.angle_beta   90.00
_cell.angle_gamma   90.00
#
_symmetry.space_group_name_H-M   'P 1'
#
loop_
_entity.id
_entity.type
_entity.pdbx_description
1 polymer ?
#
loop_
_entity_poly.entity_id
_entity_poly.type
_entity_poly.pdbx_seq_one_letter_code
_entity_poly.pdbx_strand_id
1 'polypeptide(L)'
;MLLDAWYRGGSRLCLIVAASFWLCTSGALAEETDCSLEGTDRAEITAALQCLIDELKIAKRHTIPSGAVLAFDRSSGCPTGWTEFKEAAGKVVIGVGSGILDIPQGDDQRLTKRIYREQGGAEQHTLTPDEMPGHTHPALFGMSDDLGNDEMYIKSNNGTDNPRFRTGSNTNNRFTIKSITTIKTAGGSLPHNNMPPYISLYFCKKVN
;
A
#
# COMPACT_ATOMS: atom_id res chain seq x y z
N MET A 1 -72.24 -15.88 26.28
CA MET A 1 -71.58 -16.50 27.46
C MET A 1 -70.52 -15.51 27.92
N LEU A 2 -70.75 -14.89 29.08
CA LEU A 2 -69.87 -14.18 30.03
C LEU A 2 -68.33 -14.32 29.77
N LEU A 3 -67.40 -13.37 29.95
CA LEU A 3 -67.25 -12.22 30.86
C LEU A 3 -66.11 -11.27 30.39
N ASP A 4 -66.21 -10.00 30.79
CA ASP A 4 -65.25 -8.91 31.07
C ASP A 4 -63.71 -9.07 30.89
N ALA A 5 -63.07 -8.00 30.37
CA ALA A 5 -61.95 -7.30 31.04
C ALA A 5 -61.68 -5.91 30.41
N TRP A 6 -61.72 -4.87 31.24
CA TRP A 6 -61.35 -3.47 30.93
C TRP A 6 -59.83 -3.26 30.81
N TYR A 7 -59.38 -2.39 29.90
CA TYR A 7 -58.35 -1.40 30.22
C TYR A 7 -58.63 -0.08 29.49
N ARG A 8 -58.75 1.00 30.28
CA ARG A 8 -59.03 2.37 29.83
C ARG A 8 -57.74 3.08 29.43
N GLY A 9 -57.85 3.89 28.37
CA GLY A 9 -57.35 5.27 28.39
C GLY A 9 -56.06 5.51 27.61
N GLY A 10 -56.14 6.39 26.62
CA GLY A 10 -54.97 7.07 26.05
C GLY A 10 -54.99 7.17 24.54
N SER A 11 -55.91 7.97 24.00
CA SER A 11 -55.99 8.33 22.60
C SER A 11 -54.65 8.87 22.09
N ARG A 12 -53.94 8.10 21.25
CA ARG A 12 -52.93 8.63 20.35
C ARG A 12 -53.47 8.50 18.94
N LEU A 13 -53.89 9.64 18.37
CA LEU A 13 -54.08 9.77 16.94
C LEU A 13 -52.71 9.51 16.29
N CYS A 14 -52.54 8.30 15.76
CA CYS A 14 -51.44 8.00 14.87
C CYS A 14 -51.80 8.62 13.52
N LEU A 15 -51.26 9.80 13.21
CA LEU A 15 -51.37 10.32 11.85
C LEU A 15 -50.41 9.51 10.99
N ILE A 16 -50.98 8.58 10.24
CA ILE A 16 -50.28 7.74 9.26
C ILE A 16 -49.93 8.64 8.06
N VAL A 17 -48.65 8.97 7.92
CA VAL A 17 -48.05 9.28 6.61
C VAL A 17 -46.87 8.33 6.41
N ALA A 18 -46.83 7.75 5.23
CA ALA A 18 -46.26 6.46 4.94
C ALA A 18 -44.72 6.39 4.95
N ALA A 19 -44.25 5.16 5.18
CA ALA A 19 -42.95 4.60 4.87
C ALA A 19 -41.77 5.06 5.73
N SER A 20 -41.51 4.32 6.81
CA SER A 20 -40.15 4.01 7.25
C SER A 20 -40.14 2.72 8.08
N PHE A 21 -39.19 1.87 7.74
CA PHE A 21 -38.89 0.56 8.32
C PHE A 21 -38.92 0.55 9.86
N TRP A 22 -39.52 -0.48 10.43
CA TRP A 22 -39.26 -0.88 11.81
C TRP A 22 -37.84 -1.43 11.91
N LEU A 23 -36.89 -0.61 12.40
CA LEU A 23 -35.70 -1.12 13.06
C LEU A 23 -35.82 -0.77 14.55
N CYS A 24 -36.22 -1.76 15.34
CA CYS A 24 -36.04 -1.75 16.78
C CYS A 24 -34.57 -2.10 17.04
N THR A 25 -33.70 -1.09 17.11
CA THR A 25 -32.33 -1.25 17.59
C THR A 25 -32.15 -0.38 18.80
N SER A 26 -31.77 -0.99 19.92
CA SER A 26 -31.39 -0.34 21.16
C SER A 26 -30.07 0.42 20.96
N GLY A 27 -30.15 1.56 20.30
CA GLY A 27 -29.07 2.52 20.14
C GLY A 27 -29.68 3.88 20.41
N ALA A 28 -29.09 4.65 21.33
CA ALA A 28 -29.45 6.02 21.57
C ALA A 28 -29.42 6.79 20.24
N LEU A 29 -30.59 6.98 19.63
CA LEU A 29 -30.78 8.04 18.66
C LEU A 29 -30.51 9.31 19.45
N ALA A 30 -29.50 10.07 19.02
CA ALA A 30 -29.26 11.40 19.54
C ALA A 30 -30.60 12.14 19.53
N GLU A 31 -31.10 12.43 20.72
CA GLU A 31 -32.28 13.27 20.90
C GLU A 31 -31.89 14.62 20.27
N GLU A 32 -32.53 14.95 19.15
CA GLU A 32 -32.35 16.23 18.48
C GLU A 32 -32.74 17.29 19.51
N THR A 33 -31.74 18.00 20.05
CA THR A 33 -31.96 18.92 21.15
C THR A 33 -32.58 20.17 20.53
N ASP A 34 -33.91 20.22 20.53
CA ASP A 34 -34.66 21.30 19.90
C ASP A 34 -34.54 22.57 20.75
N CYS A 35 -33.55 23.42 20.43
CA CYS A 35 -33.35 24.73 21.06
C CYS A 35 -34.38 25.77 20.56
N SER A 36 -35.62 25.37 20.33
CA SER A 36 -36.70 26.21 19.82
C SER A 36 -37.10 27.29 20.83
N LEU A 37 -37.35 28.49 20.30
CA LEU A 37 -37.90 29.60 21.06
C LEU A 37 -39.43 29.49 21.05
N GLU A 38 -40.00 29.02 22.15
CA GLU A 38 -41.46 28.86 22.27
C GLU A 38 -42.16 30.13 22.79
N GLY A 39 -41.40 31.14 23.22
CA GLY A 39 -41.95 32.41 23.70
C GLY A 39 -40.94 33.55 23.72
N THR A 40 -41.36 34.69 24.28
CA THR A 40 -40.61 35.97 24.23
C THR A 40 -40.13 36.44 25.60
N ASP A 41 -40.37 35.65 26.65
CA ASP A 41 -39.92 35.98 27.98
C ASP A 41 -38.40 35.86 28.08
N ARG A 42 -37.79 36.78 28.82
CA ARG A 42 -36.33 36.87 28.97
C ARG A 42 -35.70 35.56 29.44
N ALA A 43 -36.39 34.81 30.30
CA ALA A 43 -35.91 33.52 30.81
C ALA A 43 -35.84 32.45 29.70
N GLU A 44 -36.87 32.37 28.85
CA GLU A 44 -36.94 31.43 27.73
C GLU A 44 -35.90 31.77 26.66
N ILE A 45 -35.75 33.06 26.31
CA ILE A 45 -34.72 33.52 25.38
C ILE A 45 -33.32 33.16 25.89
N THR A 46 -33.07 33.32 27.19
CA THR A 46 -31.76 33.00 27.78
C THR A 46 -31.50 31.49 27.78
N ALA A 47 -32.52 30.67 28.04
CA ALA A 47 -32.40 29.21 28.00
C ALA A 47 -32.14 28.68 26.60
N ALA A 48 -32.87 29.16 25.58
CA ALA A 48 -32.68 28.77 24.19
C ALA A 48 -31.30 29.21 23.65
N LEU A 49 -30.82 30.41 24.01
CA LEU A 49 -29.49 30.87 23.64
C LEU A 49 -28.39 29.99 24.26
N GLN A 50 -28.56 29.58 25.52
CA GLN A 50 -27.62 28.69 26.20
C GLN A 50 -27.61 27.30 25.56
N CYS A 51 -28.77 26.76 25.20
CA CYS A 51 -28.93 25.52 24.45
C CYS A 51 -28.17 25.55 23.11
N LEU A 52 -28.36 26.61 22.31
CA LEU A 52 -27.63 26.80 21.04
C LEU A 52 -26.12 26.91 21.23
N ILE A 53 -25.69 27.59 22.30
CA ILE A 53 -24.26 27.68 22.65
C ILE A 53 -23.70 26.29 22.98
N ASP A 54 -24.43 25.45 23.70
CA ASP A 54 -23.97 24.12 24.08
C ASP A 54 -23.95 23.16 22.88
N GLU A 55 -24.92 23.26 21.96
CA GLU A 55 -24.89 22.62 20.64
C GLU A 55 -23.65 23.04 19.82
N LEU A 56 -23.37 24.35 19.74
CA LEU A 56 -22.17 24.84 19.04
C LEU A 56 -20.87 24.38 19.68
N LYS A 57 -20.82 24.21 21.02
CA LYS A 57 -19.66 23.62 21.70
C LYS A 57 -19.49 22.13 21.36
N ILE A 58 -20.59 21.38 21.24
CA ILE A 58 -20.57 19.98 20.80
C ILE A 58 -20.09 19.89 19.34
N ALA A 59 -20.61 20.74 18.46
CA ALA A 59 -20.21 20.80 17.06
C ALA A 59 -18.71 21.16 16.91
N LYS A 60 -18.20 22.10 17.72
CA LYS A 60 -16.77 22.43 17.77
C LYS A 60 -15.87 21.28 18.23
N ARG A 61 -16.37 20.34 19.03
CA ARG A 61 -15.60 19.13 19.41
C ARG A 61 -15.46 18.13 18.27
N HIS A 62 -16.34 18.20 17.28
CA HIS A 62 -16.33 17.33 16.10
C HIS A 62 -15.60 17.96 14.91
N THR A 63 -14.94 19.12 15.07
CA THR A 63 -14.16 19.72 13.99
C THR A 63 -12.82 19.01 13.83
N ILE A 64 -12.41 18.85 12.58
CA ILE A 64 -11.08 18.32 12.28
C ILE A 64 -10.04 19.34 12.77
N PRO A 65 -9.09 18.95 13.64
CA PRO A 65 -8.14 19.88 14.23
C PRO A 65 -7.14 20.41 13.18
N SER A 66 -6.62 21.61 13.44
CA SER A 66 -5.52 22.15 12.63
C SER A 66 -4.32 21.20 12.64
N GLY A 67 -3.69 21.05 11.48
CA GLY A 67 -2.57 20.14 11.28
C GLY A 67 -2.94 18.75 10.78
N ALA A 68 -4.23 18.36 10.86
CA ALA A 68 -4.71 17.12 10.25
C ALA A 68 -4.50 17.13 8.72
N VAL A 69 -4.09 15.99 8.18
CA VAL A 69 -3.89 15.77 6.74
C VAL A 69 -4.88 14.72 6.26
N LEU A 70 -5.66 15.05 5.23
CA LEU A 70 -6.65 14.15 4.63
C LEU A 70 -6.52 14.13 3.10
N ALA A 71 -6.89 13.01 2.50
CA ALA A 71 -7.01 12.87 1.06
C ALA A 71 -8.40 13.32 0.59
N PHE A 72 -8.45 14.07 -0.52
CA PHE A 72 -9.68 14.57 -1.13
C PHE A 72 -9.81 14.08 -2.56
N ASP A 73 -10.93 13.40 -2.85
CA ASP A 73 -11.35 13.01 -4.20
C ASP A 73 -12.10 14.14 -4.89
N ARG A 74 -11.34 15.07 -5.46
CA ARG A 74 -11.86 16.22 -6.20
C ARG A 74 -10.81 16.75 -7.17
N SER A 75 -11.22 17.29 -8.30
CA SER A 75 -10.29 17.85 -9.31
C SER A 75 -9.82 19.28 -9.00
N SER A 76 -10.54 20.01 -8.15
CA SER A 76 -10.31 21.44 -7.88
C SER A 76 -9.29 21.75 -6.76
N GLY A 77 -8.49 20.76 -6.35
CA GLY A 77 -7.50 20.93 -5.28
C GLY A 77 -8.14 20.99 -3.88
N CYS A 78 -7.46 21.67 -2.94
CA CYS A 78 -7.88 21.69 -1.54
C CYS A 78 -9.10 22.60 -1.28
N PRO A 79 -10.03 22.21 -0.38
CA PRO A 79 -11.15 23.06 0.00
C PRO A 79 -10.71 24.33 0.74
N THR A 80 -11.61 25.32 0.81
CA THR A 80 -11.42 26.50 1.66
C THR A 80 -11.14 26.12 3.12
N GLY A 81 -10.16 26.75 3.74
CA GLY A 81 -9.70 26.40 5.10
C GLY A 81 -8.75 25.20 5.14
N TRP A 82 -8.25 24.78 3.97
CA TRP A 82 -7.20 23.77 3.81
C TRP A 82 -6.10 24.28 2.90
N THR A 83 -4.92 23.70 3.05
CA THR A 83 -3.75 23.97 2.20
C THR A 83 -3.20 22.66 1.66
N GLU A 84 -2.65 22.66 0.46
CA GLU A 84 -2.03 21.47 -0.11
C GLU A 84 -0.86 20.98 0.77
N PHE A 85 -0.86 19.69 1.09
CA PHE A 85 0.25 19.04 1.77
C PHE A 85 1.27 18.55 0.74
N LYS A 86 2.07 19.49 0.24
CA LYS A 86 2.99 19.29 -0.89
C LYS A 86 4.00 18.17 -0.67
N GLU A 87 4.36 17.90 0.58
CA GLU A 87 5.33 16.85 0.90
C GLU A 87 4.84 15.44 0.53
N ALA A 88 3.52 15.23 0.44
CA ALA A 88 2.91 13.96 0.01
C ALA A 88 2.73 13.85 -1.51
N ALA A 89 3.07 14.88 -2.30
CA ALA A 89 2.94 14.82 -3.75
C ALA A 89 3.78 13.66 -4.32
N GLY A 90 3.12 12.71 -4.98
CA GLY A 90 3.75 11.51 -5.55
C GLY A 90 4.26 10.49 -4.53
N LYS A 91 3.92 10.62 -3.24
CA LYS A 91 4.47 9.76 -2.18
C LYS A 91 3.39 9.02 -1.42
N VAL A 92 3.72 7.80 -1.01
CA VAL A 92 2.93 7.05 -0.04
C VAL A 92 3.19 7.62 1.35
N VAL A 93 2.12 7.98 2.07
CA VAL A 93 2.21 8.45 3.46
C VAL A 93 2.30 7.25 4.39
N ILE A 94 3.34 7.21 5.24
CA ILE A 94 3.55 6.17 6.25
C ILE A 94 3.52 6.76 7.67
N GLY A 95 3.13 5.94 8.65
CA GLY A 95 3.09 6.32 10.05
C GLY A 95 4.49 6.49 10.66
N VAL A 96 4.63 7.45 11.57
CA VAL A 96 5.83 7.61 12.42
C VAL A 96 5.85 6.51 13.48
N GLY A 97 7.04 6.01 13.82
CA GLY A 97 7.25 4.98 14.83
C GLY A 97 7.66 3.64 14.24
N SER A 98 7.57 2.59 15.04
CA SER A 98 7.83 1.20 14.64
C SER A 98 6.59 0.34 14.90
N GLY A 99 6.49 -0.78 14.22
CA GLY A 99 5.46 -1.80 14.46
C GLY A 99 6.08 -3.19 14.60
N ILE A 100 5.26 -4.15 15.00
CA ILE A 100 5.59 -5.57 15.03
C ILE A 100 4.73 -6.25 13.97
N LEU A 101 5.33 -7.11 13.16
CA LEU A 101 4.59 -7.99 12.27
C LEU A 101 4.32 -9.30 13.01
N ASP A 102 3.05 -9.60 13.26
CA ASP A 102 2.64 -10.91 13.77
C ASP A 102 2.63 -11.90 12.61
N ILE A 103 3.81 -12.46 12.31
CA ILE A 103 3.98 -13.47 11.26
C ILE A 103 3.86 -14.86 11.93
N PRO A 104 2.94 -15.74 11.50
CA PRO A 104 2.66 -17.00 12.20
C PRO A 104 3.80 -18.03 12.30
N GLN A 105 5.03 -17.72 11.88
CA GLN A 105 6.12 -18.71 11.79
C GLN A 105 7.54 -18.12 11.61
N GLY A 106 7.81 -16.89 12.03
CA GLY A 106 9.15 -16.31 11.92
C GLY A 106 9.40 -15.26 12.99
N ASP A 107 10.61 -15.26 13.54
CA ASP A 107 11.10 -14.33 14.58
C ASP A 107 10.49 -12.92 14.46
N ASP A 108 10.09 -12.31 15.59
CA ASP A 108 9.48 -10.98 15.68
C ASP A 108 10.10 -9.96 14.70
N GLN A 109 9.54 -9.85 13.50
CA GLN A 109 10.04 -8.91 12.50
C GLN A 109 9.52 -7.54 12.85
N ARG A 110 10.38 -6.78 13.55
CA ARG A 110 10.11 -5.39 13.88
C ARG A 110 10.20 -4.56 12.62
N LEU A 111 9.14 -3.83 12.31
CA LEU A 111 9.17 -2.80 11.27
C LEU A 111 10.21 -1.74 11.64
N THR A 112 10.97 -1.28 10.64
CA THR A 112 11.93 -0.20 10.79
C THR A 112 11.27 1.03 11.42
N LYS A 113 11.89 1.56 12.48
CA LYS A 113 11.41 2.79 13.14
C LYS A 113 11.54 3.98 12.18
N ARG A 114 10.44 4.67 11.96
CA ARG A 114 10.37 5.92 11.17
C ARG A 114 10.30 7.13 12.08
N ILE A 115 11.01 8.21 11.72
CA ILE A 115 10.95 9.49 12.44
C ILE A 115 10.06 10.51 11.72
N TYR A 116 9.63 11.55 12.45
CA TYR A 116 8.78 12.59 11.88
C TYR A 116 9.47 13.30 10.70
N ARG A 117 8.76 13.38 9.56
CA ARG A 117 9.22 13.95 8.28
C ARG A 117 10.40 13.24 7.62
N GLU A 118 10.69 11.99 8.01
CA GLU A 118 11.56 11.11 7.24
C GLU A 118 10.99 10.92 5.83
N GLN A 119 11.88 10.89 4.83
CA GLN A 119 11.53 10.67 3.43
C GLN A 119 12.39 9.55 2.85
N GLY A 120 11.84 8.81 1.88
CA GLY A 120 12.52 7.73 1.20
C GLY A 120 11.66 7.14 0.10
N GLY A 121 12.08 6.00 -0.43
CA GLY A 121 11.45 5.35 -1.59
C GLY A 121 12.06 5.82 -2.92
N ALA A 122 11.75 5.06 -3.98
CA ALA A 122 12.18 5.34 -5.34
C ALA A 122 11.10 4.86 -6.31
N GLU A 123 10.76 5.69 -7.32
CA GLU A 123 9.78 5.33 -8.35
C GLU A 123 10.35 4.29 -9.34
N GLN A 124 11.65 4.34 -9.60
CA GLN A 124 12.36 3.40 -10.47
C GLN A 124 13.59 2.85 -9.77
N HIS A 125 13.89 1.57 -10.01
CA HIS A 125 15.06 0.89 -9.46
C HIS A 125 15.89 0.26 -10.57
N THR A 126 17.21 0.38 -10.49
CA THR A 126 18.14 -0.32 -11.37
C THR A 126 18.86 -1.37 -10.54
N LEU A 127 18.70 -2.63 -10.91
CA LEU A 127 19.35 -3.73 -10.23
C LEU A 127 20.88 -3.58 -10.25
N THR A 128 21.48 -3.76 -9.08
CA THR A 128 22.93 -3.80 -8.89
C THR A 128 23.44 -5.24 -8.83
N PRO A 129 24.75 -5.49 -9.03
CA PRO A 129 25.31 -6.83 -8.89
C PRO A 129 25.06 -7.47 -7.52
N ASP A 130 25.06 -6.68 -6.45
CA ASP A 130 24.83 -7.15 -5.08
C ASP A 130 23.37 -7.59 -4.84
N GLU A 131 22.43 -7.18 -5.70
CA GLU A 131 21.02 -7.56 -5.65
C GLU A 131 20.70 -8.79 -6.51
N MET A 132 21.67 -9.31 -7.27
CA MET A 132 21.50 -10.53 -8.05
C MET A 132 21.79 -11.76 -7.19
N PRO A 133 20.88 -12.76 -7.13
CA PRO A 133 21.17 -14.03 -6.48
C PRO A 133 22.41 -14.70 -7.10
N GLY A 134 23.19 -15.38 -6.25
CA GLY A 134 24.33 -16.17 -6.69
C GLY A 134 23.88 -17.22 -7.72
N HIS A 135 24.53 -17.19 -8.90
CA HIS A 135 24.26 -18.11 -10.00
C HIS A 135 25.56 -18.48 -10.72
N THR A 136 25.53 -19.57 -11.47
CA THR A 136 26.72 -20.11 -12.16
C THR A 136 26.49 -20.19 -13.66
N HIS A 137 27.52 -19.88 -14.44
CA HIS A 137 27.50 -20.04 -15.88
C HIS A 137 28.42 -21.20 -16.31
N PRO A 138 27.86 -22.36 -16.71
CA PRO A 138 28.69 -23.46 -17.20
C PRO A 138 29.25 -23.10 -18.59
N ALA A 139 30.57 -23.12 -18.71
CA ALA A 139 31.26 -23.06 -19.99
C ALA A 139 31.39 -24.49 -20.53
N LEU A 140 30.71 -24.77 -21.65
CA LEU A 140 30.80 -26.06 -22.32
C LEU A 140 31.85 -26.00 -23.42
N PHE A 141 32.94 -26.72 -23.21
CA PHE A 141 34.00 -26.88 -24.19
C PHE A 141 33.80 -28.19 -24.94
N GLY A 142 34.02 -28.16 -26.25
CA GLY A 142 34.12 -29.37 -27.05
C GLY A 142 35.45 -29.44 -27.75
N MET A 143 35.88 -30.67 -27.98
CA MET A 143 36.93 -30.99 -28.93
C MET A 143 36.27 -31.81 -30.03
N SER A 144 36.28 -31.31 -31.27
CA SER A 144 36.04 -32.18 -32.41
C SER A 144 37.39 -32.71 -32.85
N ASP A 145 37.50 -33.98 -33.20
CA ASP A 145 38.46 -34.38 -34.21
C ASP A 145 37.74 -34.57 -35.54
N ASP A 146 38.47 -34.64 -36.66
CA ASP A 146 37.88 -34.90 -37.97
C ASP A 146 37.32 -36.34 -38.08
N LEU A 147 37.30 -37.10 -36.98
CA LEU A 147 36.86 -38.49 -36.89
C LEU A 147 35.52 -38.64 -36.14
N GLY A 148 34.92 -37.53 -35.70
CA GLY A 148 33.55 -37.52 -35.16
C GLY A 148 33.40 -38.16 -33.77
N ASN A 149 34.49 -38.35 -33.03
CA ASN A 149 34.45 -38.97 -31.71
C ASN A 149 34.65 -37.91 -30.61
N ASP A 150 33.66 -37.77 -29.72
CA ASP A 150 33.63 -36.80 -28.61
C ASP A 150 34.52 -37.24 -27.42
N GLU A 151 35.39 -38.23 -27.62
CA GLU A 151 36.26 -38.79 -26.59
C GLU A 151 37.51 -37.92 -26.38
N MET A 152 37.80 -37.64 -25.09
CA MET A 152 39.01 -36.94 -24.65
C MET A 152 40.32 -37.69 -24.97
N TYR A 153 40.24 -38.92 -25.49
CA TYR A 153 41.35 -39.80 -25.80
C TYR A 153 41.42 -40.10 -27.30
N ILE A 154 42.54 -39.76 -27.94
CA ILE A 154 42.94 -40.45 -29.17
C ILE A 154 43.89 -41.56 -28.75
N LYS A 155 43.48 -42.82 -28.90
CA LYS A 155 44.42 -43.93 -28.88
C LYS A 155 45.27 -43.83 -30.15
N SER A 156 46.55 -43.50 -30.01
CA SER A 156 47.49 -43.71 -31.11
C SER A 156 47.69 -45.22 -31.24
N ASN A 157 47.33 -45.79 -32.40
CA ASN A 157 47.62 -47.19 -32.69
C ASN A 157 49.13 -47.50 -32.80
N ASN A 158 50.02 -46.52 -32.61
CA ASN A 158 51.47 -46.71 -32.53
C ASN A 158 52.11 -45.70 -31.55
N GLY A 159 52.11 -46.04 -30.26
CA GLY A 159 53.26 -45.87 -29.35
C GLY A 159 53.85 -44.48 -29.02
N THR A 160 53.28 -43.35 -29.45
CA THR A 160 53.72 -42.03 -28.95
C THR A 160 52.53 -41.16 -28.59
N ASP A 161 52.34 -40.95 -27.29
CA ASP A 161 51.37 -40.02 -26.74
C ASP A 161 51.73 -38.59 -27.15
N ASN A 162 50.88 -37.96 -27.97
CA ASN A 162 51.03 -36.55 -28.33
C ASN A 162 50.16 -35.71 -27.37
N PRO A 163 50.72 -34.88 -26.49
CA PRO A 163 49.91 -34.01 -25.64
C PRO A 163 49.17 -32.97 -26.52
N ARG A 164 47.85 -32.85 -26.32
CA ARG A 164 46.96 -31.92 -27.05
C ARG A 164 47.18 -30.44 -26.72
N PHE A 165 48.05 -30.11 -25.75
CA PHE A 165 48.49 -28.73 -25.49
C PHE A 165 49.84 -28.48 -26.18
N ARG A 166 49.82 -28.02 -27.43
CA ARG A 166 51.01 -27.50 -28.13
C ARG A 166 50.98 -25.98 -28.10
N THR A 167 52.01 -25.35 -27.54
CA THR A 167 52.25 -23.91 -27.68
C THR A 167 52.82 -23.64 -29.08
N GLY A 168 52.09 -22.90 -29.93
CA GLY A 168 52.54 -22.56 -31.28
C GLY A 168 51.40 -22.22 -32.26
N SER A 169 51.73 -21.54 -33.37
CA SER A 169 50.81 -21.11 -34.42
C SER A 169 50.47 -22.25 -35.41
N ASN A 170 49.85 -23.32 -34.92
CA ASN A 170 49.31 -24.38 -35.76
C ASN A 170 47.78 -24.28 -35.83
N THR A 171 47.23 -24.32 -37.03
CA THR A 171 45.79 -24.14 -37.31
C THR A 171 44.91 -25.33 -36.91
N ASN A 172 45.48 -26.37 -36.29
CA ASN A 172 44.81 -27.63 -35.96
C ASN A 172 44.50 -27.78 -34.45
N ASN A 173 44.56 -26.69 -33.67
CA ASN A 173 44.13 -26.68 -32.28
C ASN A 173 42.59 -26.67 -32.21
N ARG A 174 41.98 -27.84 -32.09
CA ARG A 174 40.51 -28.04 -32.13
C ARG A 174 39.82 -27.88 -30.77
N PHE A 175 40.15 -26.83 -30.02
CA PHE A 175 39.33 -26.40 -28.88
C PHE A 175 38.27 -25.43 -29.38
N THR A 176 37.03 -25.90 -29.51
CA THR A 176 35.91 -25.06 -29.93
C THR A 176 34.94 -24.94 -28.76
N ILE A 177 34.56 -23.72 -28.41
CA ILE A 177 33.48 -23.50 -27.45
C ILE A 177 32.20 -24.00 -28.12
N LYS A 178 31.65 -25.12 -27.63
CA LYS A 178 30.46 -25.77 -28.23
C LYS A 178 29.22 -24.88 -28.11
N SER A 179 29.15 -24.02 -27.09
CA SER A 179 28.12 -23.01 -26.96
C SER A 179 28.58 -21.82 -26.13
N ILE A 180 28.58 -20.62 -26.73
CA ILE A 180 28.84 -19.35 -26.02
C ILE A 180 27.56 -18.73 -25.46
N THR A 181 26.37 -19.29 -25.73
CA THR A 181 25.10 -18.66 -25.33
C THR A 181 24.90 -18.64 -23.82
N THR A 182 25.52 -19.57 -23.09
CA THR A 182 25.40 -19.69 -21.63
C THR A 182 26.24 -18.66 -20.87
N ILE A 183 27.18 -17.96 -21.50
CA ILE A 183 28.09 -16.99 -20.85
C ILE A 183 27.93 -15.57 -21.39
N LYS A 184 26.94 -15.33 -22.27
CA LYS A 184 26.65 -13.99 -22.76
C LYS A 184 26.06 -13.13 -21.65
N THR A 185 26.37 -11.84 -21.67
CA THR A 185 25.68 -10.84 -20.87
C THR A 185 24.19 -10.88 -21.19
N ALA A 186 23.35 -10.85 -20.16
CA ALA A 186 21.90 -10.77 -20.28
C ALA A 186 21.39 -9.54 -19.51
N GLY A 187 20.25 -8.99 -19.96
CA GLY A 187 19.68 -7.77 -19.42
C GLY A 187 20.22 -6.49 -20.07
N GLY A 188 19.53 -5.38 -19.83
CA GLY A 188 19.88 -4.05 -20.37
C GLY A 188 20.26 -3.02 -19.32
N SER A 189 20.31 -3.42 -18.03
CA SER A 189 20.55 -2.52 -16.89
C SER A 189 19.67 -1.26 -16.90
N LEU A 190 18.46 -1.37 -17.46
CA LEU A 190 17.49 -0.29 -17.48
C LEU A 190 16.72 -0.29 -16.16
N PRO A 191 16.40 0.90 -15.61
CA PRO A 191 15.53 0.98 -14.45
C PRO A 191 14.16 0.37 -14.74
N HIS A 192 13.57 -0.30 -13.75
CA HIS A 192 12.20 -0.78 -13.79
C HIS A 192 11.31 0.00 -12.82
N ASN A 193 10.01 0.07 -13.12
CA ASN A 193 9.03 0.67 -12.23
C ASN A 193 9.01 -0.08 -10.89
N ASN A 194 9.03 0.68 -9.80
CA ASN A 194 8.94 0.20 -8.42
C ASN A 194 7.67 0.72 -7.72
N MET A 195 6.79 1.43 -8.45
CA MET A 195 5.52 1.91 -7.92
C MET A 195 4.46 0.79 -7.95
N PRO A 196 3.82 0.47 -6.82
CA PRO A 196 2.62 -0.38 -6.83
C PRO A 196 1.47 0.34 -7.58
N PRO A 197 0.41 -0.37 -8.00
CA PRO A 197 -0.79 0.28 -8.55
C PRO A 197 -1.32 1.35 -7.59
N TYR A 198 -1.62 2.55 -8.11
CA TYR A 198 -2.01 3.70 -7.29
C TYR A 198 -3.11 4.55 -7.93
N ILE A 199 -3.79 5.33 -7.09
CA ILE A 199 -4.69 6.42 -7.47
C ILE A 199 -4.24 7.70 -6.76
N SER A 200 -4.20 8.81 -7.47
CA SER A 200 -3.74 10.10 -6.94
C SER A 200 -4.92 10.96 -6.49
N LEU A 201 -4.96 11.29 -5.21
CA LEU A 201 -5.90 12.25 -4.61
C LEU A 201 -5.13 13.47 -4.07
N TYR A 202 -5.81 14.59 -3.85
CA TYR A 202 -5.17 15.74 -3.22
C TYR A 202 -5.07 15.53 -1.72
N PHE A 203 -3.83 15.49 -1.20
CA PHE A 203 -3.60 15.56 0.24
C PHE A 203 -3.61 17.01 0.70
N CYS A 204 -4.48 17.32 1.67
CA CYS A 204 -4.66 18.66 2.18
C CYS A 204 -4.53 18.70 3.70
N LYS A 205 -3.84 19.73 4.21
CA LYS A 205 -3.63 20.03 5.62
C LYS A 205 -4.60 21.11 6.11
N LYS A 206 -5.28 20.86 7.23
CA LYS A 206 -6.17 21.84 7.87
C LYS A 206 -5.37 23.02 8.41
N VAL A 207 -5.63 24.21 7.87
CA VAL A 207 -5.18 25.49 8.42
C VAL A 207 -6.34 26.07 9.22
N ASN A 208 -6.18 26.07 10.54
CA ASN A 208 -7.14 26.54 11.56
C ASN A 208 -8.41 25.70 11.70
#